data_AF-A0A1Y5WUF2-F1
#
_entry.id   AF-A0A1Y5WUF2-F1
#
_cell.length_a   1.000
_cell.length_b   1.000
_cell.length_c   1.000
_cell.angle_alpha   90.00
_cell.angle_beta   90.00
_cell.angle_gamma   90.00
#
_symmetry.space_group_name_H-M   'P 1'
#
loop_
_entity.id
_entity.type
_entity.pdbx_description
1 polymer ?
#
loop_
_entity_poly.entity_id
_entity_poly.type
_entity_poly.pdbx_seq_one_letter_code
_entity_poly.pdbx_strand_id
1 'polypeptide(L)'
;MLRKVIITSVVGGCAYLLATLVLDSLAAQLIVAAGVGAVSLMVQFLIGFERRLAAVEDGQHGQTATLQRAVRQGFAKVSAATQLLARLEAAESKNNAIGRLVGQAAAIEPGASPLLVKFVETEMNRMTEFLHSVEHQELTYDGEDREWLLGLTCNATSSINAISLCTVDADKPGFWAQPLGLDYLAAQQVAIQRGVRIRRLFVVHGPEHVDDRSLRMVYESQASVGIEVRVLNATDMPLADFAVFDDVVSYEVVSGPRFAGADPVILCTRLVFRPDDVSRQMERFRDFWQRARPYGQSRALNDS
;
A
#
# COMPACT_ATOMS: atom_id res chain seq x y z
N MET A 1 -63.26 -5.02 18.15
CA MET A 1 -64.39 -4.26 18.75
C MET A 1 -65.63 -5.13 18.90
N LEU A 2 -66.12 -5.76 17.82
CA LEU A 2 -67.34 -6.59 17.83
C LEU A 2 -67.40 -7.65 18.95
N ARG A 3 -66.34 -8.45 19.13
CA ARG A 3 -66.26 -9.49 20.17
C ARG A 3 -66.38 -8.93 21.60
N LYS A 4 -65.84 -7.74 21.86
CA LYS A 4 -65.90 -7.11 23.18
C LYS A 4 -67.33 -6.66 23.49
N VAL A 5 -67.97 -5.97 22.53
CA VAL A 5 -69.37 -5.54 22.62
C VAL A 5 -70.29 -6.74 22.88
N ILE A 6 -70.09 -7.86 22.17
CA ILE A 6 -70.88 -9.08 22.36
C ILE A 6 -70.70 -9.64 23.78
N ILE A 7 -69.47 -9.74 24.29
CA ILE A 7 -69.21 -10.27 25.65
C ILE A 7 -69.83 -9.36 26.72
N THR A 8 -69.70 -8.04 26.58
CA THR A 8 -70.27 -7.09 27.56
C THR A 8 -71.81 -7.10 27.52
N SER A 9 -72.41 -7.20 26.32
CA SER A 9 -73.86 -7.32 26.17
C SER A 9 -74.40 -8.64 26.75
N VAL A 10 -73.70 -9.76 26.56
CA VAL A 10 -74.09 -11.06 27.13
C VAL A 10 -73.97 -11.05 28.66
N VAL A 11 -72.87 -10.52 29.20
CA VAL A 11 -72.67 -10.44 30.67
C VAL A 11 -73.69 -9.49 31.32
N GLY A 12 -73.96 -8.34 30.71
CA GLY A 12 -74.99 -7.41 31.19
C GLY A 12 -76.40 -7.99 31.10
N GLY A 13 -76.71 -8.73 30.03
CA GLY A 13 -77.99 -9.43 29.87
C GLY A 13 -78.19 -10.55 30.90
N CYS A 14 -77.15 -11.35 31.17
CA CYS A 14 -77.19 -12.36 32.22
C CYS A 14 -77.33 -11.74 33.62
N ALA A 15 -76.66 -10.62 33.89
CA ALA A 15 -76.79 -9.90 35.15
C ALA A 15 -78.21 -9.33 35.35
N TYR A 16 -78.84 -8.83 34.27
CA TYR A 16 -80.22 -8.36 34.31
C TYR A 16 -81.22 -9.48 34.62
N LEU A 17 -81.06 -10.66 34.00
CA LEU A 17 -81.90 -11.84 34.26
C LEU A 17 -81.76 -12.34 35.72
N LEU A 18 -80.54 -12.30 36.26
CA LEU A 18 -80.31 -12.64 37.67
C LEU A 18 -80.88 -11.58 38.62
N ALA A 19 -80.77 -10.30 38.27
CA ALA A 19 -81.34 -9.21 39.06
C ALA A 19 -82.87 -9.27 39.10
N THR A 20 -83.53 -9.68 38.02
CA THR A 20 -85.00 -9.84 37.96
C THR A 20 -85.53 -10.93 38.87
N LEU A 21 -84.71 -11.94 39.19
CA LEU A 21 -85.07 -13.04 40.10
C LEU A 21 -84.89 -12.69 41.58
N VAL A 22 -84.13 -11.63 41.90
CA VAL A 22 -83.68 -11.32 43.26
C VAL A 22 -84.21 -9.99 43.78
N LEU A 23 -84.55 -9.05 42.89
CA LEU A 23 -84.94 -7.68 43.25
C LEU A 23 -86.35 -7.35 42.76
N ASP A 24 -87.20 -6.83 43.65
CA ASP A 24 -88.60 -6.50 43.32
C ASP A 24 -88.77 -5.14 42.60
N SER A 25 -87.72 -4.32 42.51
CA SER A 25 -87.77 -2.98 41.91
C SER A 25 -87.04 -2.93 40.57
N LEU A 26 -87.77 -2.52 39.53
CA LEU A 26 -87.24 -2.35 38.17
C LEU A 26 -86.10 -1.33 38.10
N ALA A 27 -86.14 -0.29 38.94
CA ALA A 27 -85.06 0.69 39.06
C ALA A 27 -83.78 0.05 39.61
N ALA A 28 -83.89 -0.83 40.62
CA ALA A 28 -82.74 -1.52 41.20
C ALA A 28 -82.09 -2.50 40.20
N GLN A 29 -82.91 -3.21 39.40
CA GLN A 29 -82.44 -4.14 38.38
C GLN A 29 -81.62 -3.43 37.28
N LEU A 30 -82.10 -2.28 36.79
CA LEU A 30 -81.40 -1.49 35.76
C LEU A 30 -80.06 -0.94 36.27
N ILE A 31 -80.02 -0.45 37.52
CA ILE A 31 -78.79 0.08 38.13
C ILE A 31 -77.74 -1.03 38.27
N VAL A 32 -78.14 -2.22 38.73
CA VAL A 32 -77.22 -3.37 38.89
C VAL A 32 -76.71 -3.85 37.53
N ALA A 33 -77.58 -4.01 36.53
CA ALA A 33 -77.17 -4.44 35.19
C ALA A 33 -76.23 -3.43 34.51
N ALA A 34 -76.53 -2.14 34.62
CA ALA A 34 -75.67 -1.06 34.11
C ALA A 34 -74.32 -1.03 34.82
N GLY A 35 -74.30 -1.21 36.14
CA GLY A 35 -73.07 -1.28 36.94
C GLY A 35 -72.18 -2.46 36.55
N VAL A 36 -72.75 -3.66 36.45
CA VAL A 36 -72.02 -4.87 36.03
C VAL A 36 -71.50 -4.73 34.60
N GLY A 37 -72.29 -4.15 33.69
CA GLY A 37 -71.87 -3.85 32.32
C GLY A 37 -70.68 -2.87 32.26
N ALA A 38 -70.74 -1.78 33.04
CA ALA A 38 -69.67 -0.78 33.09
C ALA A 38 -68.36 -1.36 33.65
N VAL A 39 -68.42 -2.14 34.74
CA VAL A 39 -67.24 -2.78 35.34
C VAL A 39 -66.62 -3.80 34.37
N SER A 40 -67.44 -4.60 33.70
CA SER A 40 -66.97 -5.55 32.68
C SER A 40 -66.25 -4.85 31.52
N LEU A 41 -66.80 -3.72 31.05
CA LEU A 41 -66.17 -2.91 30.00
C LEU A 41 -64.83 -2.33 30.44
N MET A 42 -64.74 -1.85 31.69
CA MET A 42 -63.50 -1.34 32.28
C MET A 42 -62.42 -2.41 32.34
N VAL A 43 -62.75 -3.61 32.83
CA VAL A 43 -61.81 -4.75 32.90
C VAL A 43 -61.34 -5.15 31.49
N GLN A 44 -62.25 -5.22 30.52
CA GLN A 44 -61.89 -5.50 29.13
C GLN A 44 -61.04 -4.41 28.47
N PHE A 45 -61.19 -3.16 28.91
CA PHE A 45 -60.36 -2.05 28.46
C PHE A 45 -58.94 -2.18 29.03
N LEU A 46 -58.81 -2.41 30.34
CA LEU A 46 -57.51 -2.57 31.02
C LEU A 46 -56.69 -3.72 30.42
N ILE A 47 -57.28 -4.90 30.22
CA ILE A 47 -56.60 -6.05 29.58
C ILE A 47 -56.18 -5.71 28.14
N GLY A 48 -57.00 -4.92 27.43
CA GLY A 48 -56.68 -4.47 26.08
C GLY A 48 -55.54 -3.45 26.03
N PHE A 49 -55.45 -2.59 27.03
CA PHE A 49 -54.41 -1.58 27.17
C PHE A 49 -53.07 -2.23 27.52
N GLU A 50 -53.06 -3.15 28.48
CA GLU A 50 -51.87 -3.89 28.91
C GLU A 50 -51.24 -4.69 27.75
N ARG A 51 -52.06 -5.37 26.95
CA ARG A 51 -51.59 -6.07 25.73
C ARG A 51 -51.00 -5.13 24.68
N ARG A 52 -51.52 -3.91 24.55
CA ARG A 52 -50.98 -2.92 23.61
C ARG A 52 -49.69 -2.31 24.13
N LEU A 53 -49.59 -2.09 25.44
CA LEU A 53 -48.39 -1.57 26.07
C LEU A 53 -47.23 -2.56 25.89
N ALA A 54 -47.46 -3.86 26.18
CA ALA A 54 -46.48 -4.91 25.97
C ALA A 54 -46.02 -5.02 24.51
N ALA A 55 -46.94 -4.95 23.55
CA ALA A 55 -46.59 -4.99 22.13
C ALA A 55 -45.75 -3.76 21.68
N VAL A 56 -45.95 -2.60 22.29
CA VAL A 56 -45.17 -1.39 22.02
C VAL A 56 -43.78 -1.47 22.68
N GLU A 57 -43.69 -1.97 23.92
CA GLU A 57 -42.42 -2.19 24.62
C GLU A 57 -41.53 -3.18 23.87
N ASP A 58 -42.09 -4.32 23.44
CA ASP A 58 -41.38 -5.32 22.63
C ASP A 58 -40.90 -4.72 21.30
N GLY A 59 -41.73 -3.89 20.66
CA GLY A 59 -41.39 -3.19 19.41
C GLY A 59 -40.25 -2.19 19.59
N GLN A 60 -40.23 -1.42 20.69
CA GLN A 60 -39.16 -0.47 20.99
C GLN A 60 -37.84 -1.17 21.27
N HIS A 61 -37.83 -2.25 22.06
CA HIS A 61 -36.61 -3.00 22.37
C HIS A 61 -35.94 -3.56 21.10
N GLY A 62 -36.74 -4.06 20.14
CA GLY A 62 -36.23 -4.51 18.84
C GLY A 62 -35.62 -3.39 17.99
N GLN A 63 -36.27 -2.23 17.94
CA GLN A 63 -35.76 -1.07 17.20
C GLN A 63 -34.48 -0.51 17.81
N THR A 64 -34.40 -0.38 19.14
CA THR A 64 -33.19 0.10 19.82
C THR A 64 -32.00 -0.83 19.59
N ALA A 65 -32.20 -2.14 19.62
CA ALA A 65 -31.14 -3.12 19.34
C ALA A 65 -30.63 -3.03 17.90
N THR A 66 -31.54 -2.81 16.95
CA THR A 66 -31.19 -2.66 15.52
C THR A 66 -30.42 -1.37 15.27
N LEU A 67 -30.87 -0.26 15.88
CA LEU A 67 -30.20 1.04 15.81
C LEU A 67 -28.79 0.96 16.42
N GLN A 68 -28.65 0.34 17.59
CA GLN A 68 -27.35 0.16 18.25
C GLN A 68 -26.38 -0.67 17.40
N ARG A 69 -26.84 -1.74 16.72
CA ARG A 69 -25.98 -2.53 15.83
C ARG A 69 -25.50 -1.73 14.63
N ALA A 70 -26.39 -1.00 13.96
CA ALA A 70 -26.03 -0.18 12.81
C ALA A 70 -25.03 0.92 13.21
N VAL A 71 -25.27 1.58 14.34
CA VAL A 71 -24.37 2.60 14.90
C VAL A 71 -23.02 2.01 15.27
N ARG A 72 -22.96 0.86 15.95
CA ARG A 72 -21.69 0.18 16.28
C ARG A 72 -20.90 -0.24 15.04
N GLN A 73 -21.57 -0.77 14.02
CA GLN A 73 -20.90 -1.12 12.75
C GLN A 73 -20.36 0.11 12.02
N GLY A 74 -21.12 1.21 12.00
CA GLY A 74 -20.67 2.48 11.43
C GLY A 74 -19.42 3.01 12.15
N PHE A 75 -19.48 3.09 13.48
CA PHE A 75 -18.33 3.53 14.29
C PHE A 75 -17.12 2.62 14.18
N ALA A 76 -17.29 1.29 14.08
CA ALA A 76 -16.17 0.37 13.91
C ALA A 76 -15.43 0.61 12.58
N LYS A 77 -16.16 0.80 11.47
CA LYS A 77 -15.56 1.10 10.16
C LYS A 77 -14.87 2.46 10.14
N VAL A 78 -15.51 3.48 10.70
CA VAL A 78 -14.92 4.84 10.81
C VAL A 78 -13.67 4.80 11.69
N SER A 79 -13.73 4.14 12.84
CA SER A 79 -12.59 4.00 13.76
C SER A 79 -11.39 3.31 13.11
N ALA A 80 -11.59 2.28 12.29
CA ALA A 80 -10.50 1.59 11.60
C ALA A 80 -9.83 2.50 10.56
N ALA A 81 -10.62 3.19 9.73
CA ALA A 81 -10.10 4.15 8.75
C ALA A 81 -9.36 5.31 9.42
N THR A 82 -9.91 5.86 10.51
CA THR A 82 -9.28 6.91 11.31
C THR A 82 -8.00 6.43 11.99
N GLN A 83 -7.93 5.18 12.47
CA GLN A 83 -6.70 4.63 13.05
C GLN A 83 -5.60 4.43 12.01
N LEU A 84 -5.93 4.00 10.78
CA LEU A 84 -4.97 3.91 9.70
C LEU A 84 -4.45 5.29 9.29
N LEU A 85 -5.33 6.29 9.21
CA LEU A 85 -4.95 7.67 8.93
C LEU A 85 -4.08 8.26 10.05
N ALA A 86 -4.42 8.01 11.31
CA ALA A 86 -3.64 8.47 12.46
C ALA A 86 -2.25 7.78 12.52
N ARG A 87 -2.15 6.50 12.17
CA ARG A 87 -0.84 5.81 12.03
C ARG A 87 -0.02 6.38 10.88
N LEU A 88 -0.67 6.76 9.78
CA LEU A 88 -0.05 7.44 8.64
C LEU A 88 0.46 8.84 9.00
N GLU A 89 -0.33 9.63 9.73
CA GLU A 89 0.06 10.95 10.22
C GLU A 89 1.20 10.86 11.25
N ALA A 90 1.17 9.84 12.13
CA ALA A 90 2.21 9.58 13.12
C ALA A 90 3.52 9.06 12.51
N ALA A 91 3.49 8.49 11.30
CA ALA A 91 4.68 8.00 10.60
C ALA A 91 5.57 9.12 10.01
N GLU A 92 5.26 10.40 10.29
CA GLU A 92 6.10 11.59 10.00
C GLU A 92 6.76 11.62 8.61
N SER A 93 6.04 11.20 7.55
CA SER A 93 6.49 11.53 6.20
C SER A 93 6.10 12.97 5.88
N LYS A 94 7.10 13.86 5.71
CA LYS A 94 6.93 15.26 5.26
C LYS A 94 6.15 15.41 3.94
N ASN A 95 5.91 14.31 3.23
CA ASN A 95 5.05 14.23 2.07
C ASN A 95 3.96 13.19 2.35
N ASN A 96 2.73 13.63 2.65
CA ASN A 96 1.56 12.78 2.83
C ASN A 96 1.11 12.15 1.49
N ALA A 97 2.02 11.44 0.82
CA ALA A 97 1.85 10.82 -0.49
C ALA A 97 0.79 9.71 -0.45
N ILE A 98 0.75 8.95 0.65
CA ILE A 98 -0.24 7.89 0.86
C ILE A 98 -1.63 8.48 1.05
N GLY A 99 -1.77 9.54 1.86
CA GLY A 99 -3.05 10.26 2.00
C GLY A 99 -3.51 10.88 0.69
N ARG A 100 -2.59 11.43 -0.11
CA ARG A 100 -2.88 11.90 -1.48
C ARG A 100 -3.33 10.77 -2.40
N LEU A 101 -2.68 9.61 -2.37
CA LEU A 101 -3.04 8.44 -3.18
C LEU A 101 -4.45 7.95 -2.84
N VAL A 102 -4.76 7.79 -1.54
CA VAL A 102 -6.10 7.40 -1.07
C VAL A 102 -7.15 8.44 -1.45
N GLY A 103 -6.83 9.74 -1.29
CA GLY A 103 -7.71 10.82 -1.69
C GLY A 103 -8.00 10.83 -3.19
N GLN A 104 -6.98 10.61 -4.03
CA GLN A 104 -7.13 10.55 -5.49
C GLN A 104 -7.90 9.30 -5.95
N ALA A 105 -7.66 8.15 -5.33
CA ALA A 105 -8.41 6.92 -5.60
C ALA A 105 -9.89 7.07 -5.20
N ALA A 106 -10.18 7.70 -4.06
CA ALA A 106 -11.54 7.95 -3.59
C ALA A 106 -12.29 9.01 -4.42
N ALA A 107 -11.57 9.88 -5.12
CA ALA A 107 -12.14 10.90 -6.00
C ALA A 107 -12.57 10.34 -7.38
N ILE A 108 -12.29 9.07 -7.68
CA ILE A 108 -12.75 8.43 -8.91
C ILE A 108 -14.27 8.31 -8.84
N GLU A 109 -14.96 9.06 -9.70
CA GLU A 109 -16.41 9.15 -9.68
C GLU A 109 -17.07 7.77 -9.92
N PRO A 110 -18.21 7.49 -9.27
CA PRO A 110 -19.01 6.27 -9.53
C PRO A 110 -19.53 6.12 -10.98
N GLY A 111 -19.34 7.14 -11.83
CA GLY A 111 -19.65 7.13 -13.26
C GLY A 111 -18.44 6.96 -14.18
N ALA A 112 -17.24 6.72 -13.64
CA ALA A 112 -16.04 6.48 -14.42
C ALA A 112 -16.18 5.19 -15.25
N SER A 113 -15.48 5.14 -16.39
CA SER A 113 -15.43 3.95 -17.24
C SER A 113 -15.04 2.72 -16.42
N PRO A 114 -15.75 1.58 -16.53
CA PRO A 114 -15.39 0.35 -15.82
C PRO A 114 -13.96 -0.12 -16.07
N LEU A 115 -13.39 0.22 -17.24
CA LEU A 115 -11.99 -0.06 -17.55
C LEU A 115 -11.03 0.79 -16.71
N LEU A 116 -11.33 2.08 -16.52
CA LEU A 116 -10.50 2.98 -15.70
C LEU A 116 -10.51 2.56 -14.24
N VAL A 117 -11.68 2.18 -13.71
CA VAL A 117 -11.80 1.67 -12.33
C VAL A 117 -10.94 0.42 -12.15
N LYS A 118 -11.06 -0.57 -13.05
CA LYS A 118 -10.25 -1.79 -13.00
C LYS A 118 -8.76 -1.53 -13.15
N PHE A 119 -8.37 -0.57 -14.00
CA PHE A 119 -6.97 -0.21 -14.17
C PHE A 119 -6.39 0.38 -12.88
N VAL A 120 -7.11 1.30 -12.22
CA VAL A 120 -6.66 1.86 -10.95
C VAL A 120 -6.61 0.81 -9.85
N GLU A 121 -7.59 -0.08 -9.76
CA GLU A 121 -7.57 -1.20 -8.82
C GLU A 121 -6.32 -2.10 -9.05
N THR A 122 -5.98 -2.36 -10.31
CA THR A 122 -4.79 -3.15 -10.67
C THR A 122 -3.50 -2.46 -10.20
N GLU A 123 -3.36 -1.16 -10.44
CA GLU A 123 -2.18 -0.41 -10.00
C GLU A 123 -2.10 -0.26 -8.47
N MET A 124 -3.24 -0.11 -7.78
CA MET A 124 -3.28 -0.12 -6.31
C MET A 124 -2.86 -1.47 -5.73
N ASN A 125 -3.28 -2.58 -6.34
CA ASN A 125 -2.86 -3.91 -5.94
C ASN A 125 -1.35 -4.09 -6.18
N ARG A 126 -0.83 -3.65 -7.33
CA ARG A 126 0.61 -3.69 -7.65
C ARG A 126 1.43 -2.90 -6.63
N MET A 127 0.98 -1.71 -6.22
CA MET A 127 1.64 -0.91 -5.19
C MET A 127 1.60 -1.60 -3.82
N THR A 128 0.49 -2.26 -3.49
CA THR A 128 0.35 -3.02 -2.24
C THR A 128 1.30 -4.22 -2.21
N GLU A 129 1.39 -4.97 -3.32
CA GLU A 129 2.32 -6.08 -3.50
C GLU A 129 3.78 -5.62 -3.43
N PHE A 130 4.10 -4.46 -3.99
CA PHE A 130 5.42 -3.84 -3.86
C PHE A 130 5.75 -3.49 -2.40
N LEU A 131 4.83 -2.87 -1.65
CA LEU A 131 5.04 -2.52 -0.25
C LEU A 131 5.20 -3.77 0.64
N HIS A 132 4.38 -4.80 0.42
CA HIS A 132 4.55 -6.11 1.04
C HIS A 132 5.89 -6.74 0.65
N SER A 133 6.28 -6.55 -0.61
CA SER A 133 7.59 -6.82 -1.21
C SER A 133 8.78 -6.37 -0.35
N VAL A 134 8.76 -5.07 -0.05
CA VAL A 134 9.77 -4.38 0.74
C VAL A 134 9.86 -4.96 2.16
N GLU A 135 8.73 -5.35 2.77
CA GLU A 135 8.72 -6.03 4.08
C GLU A 135 9.49 -7.36 4.04
N HIS A 136 9.45 -8.07 2.91
CA HIS A 136 10.17 -9.33 2.70
C HIS A 136 11.65 -9.14 2.32
N GLN A 137 12.11 -7.88 2.29
CA GLN A 137 13.50 -7.45 2.10
C GLN A 137 14.14 -7.79 0.75
N GLU A 138 13.35 -8.20 -0.24
CA GLU A 138 13.80 -8.41 -1.62
C GLU A 138 12.67 -8.19 -2.63
N LEU A 139 12.98 -7.58 -3.77
CA LEU A 139 12.10 -7.43 -4.93
C LEU A 139 12.82 -7.88 -6.19
N THR A 140 12.08 -8.49 -7.11
CA THR A 140 12.59 -8.89 -8.43
C THR A 140 11.66 -8.34 -9.51
N TYR A 141 12.25 -7.76 -10.54
CA TYR A 141 11.57 -7.29 -11.74
C TYR A 141 12.16 -8.00 -12.97
N ASP A 142 11.31 -8.54 -13.83
CA ASP A 142 11.75 -9.20 -15.07
C ASP A 142 12.21 -8.14 -16.08
N GLY A 143 13.49 -8.21 -16.48
CA GLY A 143 14.15 -7.19 -17.31
C GLY A 143 14.83 -6.07 -16.51
N GLU A 144 14.99 -4.90 -17.15
CA GLU A 144 15.63 -3.70 -16.59
C GLU A 144 14.58 -2.74 -16.00
N ASP A 145 14.69 -2.44 -14.70
CA ASP A 145 13.80 -1.45 -14.06
C ASP A 145 14.44 -0.06 -14.00
N ARG A 146 13.96 0.82 -14.89
CA ARG A 146 14.42 2.21 -15.01
C ARG A 146 14.03 3.07 -13.82
N GLU A 147 12.85 2.83 -13.27
CA GLU A 147 12.25 3.69 -12.25
C GLU A 147 12.94 3.48 -10.91
N TRP A 148 13.34 2.24 -10.59
CA TRP A 148 14.09 1.92 -9.40
C TRP A 148 15.47 2.55 -9.39
N LEU A 149 16.23 2.41 -10.49
CA LEU A 149 17.57 2.98 -10.59
C LEU A 149 17.56 4.52 -10.45
N LEU A 150 16.67 5.19 -11.19
CA LEU A 150 16.54 6.65 -11.13
C LEU A 150 15.96 7.12 -9.79
N GLY A 151 14.94 6.43 -9.29
CA GLY A 151 14.28 6.72 -8.02
C GLY A 151 15.25 6.65 -6.84
N LEU A 152 16.05 5.58 -6.75
CA LEU A 152 17.07 5.43 -5.72
C LEU A 152 18.15 6.51 -5.81
N THR A 153 18.58 6.86 -7.02
CA THR A 153 19.59 7.92 -7.25
C THR A 153 19.09 9.30 -6.83
N CYS A 154 17.82 9.59 -7.12
CA CYS A 154 17.20 10.85 -6.72
C CYS A 154 17.00 10.96 -5.20
N ASN A 155 16.82 9.83 -4.50
CA ASN A 155 16.55 9.81 -3.06
C ASN A 155 17.77 9.47 -2.20
N ALA A 156 18.90 9.06 -2.79
CA ALA A 156 20.14 8.84 -2.06
C ALA A 156 20.60 10.11 -1.34
N THR A 157 21.06 9.93 -0.10
CA THR A 157 21.36 11.01 0.83
C THR A 157 22.83 11.09 1.23
N SER A 158 23.56 9.98 1.15
CA SER A 158 24.92 9.85 1.65
C SER A 158 25.90 9.28 0.63
N SER A 159 25.58 8.15 -0.01
CA SER A 159 26.50 7.51 -0.95
C SER A 159 25.84 6.62 -1.99
N ILE A 160 26.52 6.47 -3.13
CA ILE A 160 26.21 5.50 -4.18
C ILE A 160 27.51 4.80 -4.58
N ASN A 161 27.56 3.48 -4.43
CA ASN A 161 28.74 2.66 -4.73
C ASN A 161 28.37 1.63 -5.78
N ALA A 162 28.89 1.78 -7.00
CA ALA A 162 28.46 0.98 -8.15
C ALA A 162 29.60 0.20 -8.81
N ILE A 163 29.30 -1.03 -9.23
CA ILE A 163 30.12 -1.85 -10.10
C ILE A 163 29.42 -1.96 -11.45
N SER A 164 30.16 -1.61 -12.50
CA SER A 164 29.72 -1.59 -13.90
C SER A 164 30.62 -2.49 -14.74
N LEU A 165 30.06 -3.53 -15.32
CA LEU A 165 30.73 -4.45 -16.23
C LEU A 165 30.75 -3.83 -17.61
N CYS A 166 31.94 -3.57 -18.13
CA CYS A 166 32.09 -2.92 -19.43
C CYS A 166 31.49 -3.74 -20.59
N THR A 167 31.31 -5.05 -20.42
CA THR A 167 30.63 -5.93 -21.37
C THR A 167 29.12 -5.69 -21.46
N VAL A 168 28.49 -5.15 -20.43
CA VAL A 168 27.05 -4.83 -20.43
C VAL A 168 26.86 -3.32 -20.63
N ASP A 169 27.68 -2.53 -19.94
CA ASP A 169 27.45 -1.10 -19.85
C ASP A 169 28.08 -0.28 -20.98
N ALA A 170 29.05 -0.84 -21.69
CA ALA A 170 29.91 -0.04 -22.56
C ALA A 170 30.27 -0.68 -23.92
N ASP A 171 29.72 -1.85 -24.22
CA ASP A 171 29.79 -2.51 -25.53
C ASP A 171 28.62 -2.08 -26.42
N LYS A 172 28.83 -1.81 -27.71
CA LYS A 172 28.00 -0.89 -28.51
C LYS A 172 26.60 -1.40 -28.89
N PRO A 173 25.53 -0.56 -28.75
CA PRO A 173 25.49 0.70 -28.02
C PRO A 173 25.32 0.43 -26.52
N GLY A 174 26.41 0.63 -25.77
CA GLY A 174 26.44 0.34 -24.34
C GLY A 174 25.46 1.22 -23.58
N PHE A 175 25.05 0.77 -22.40
CA PHE A 175 24.15 1.48 -21.48
C PHE A 175 24.37 3.00 -21.43
N TRP A 176 25.63 3.46 -21.39
CA TRP A 176 25.95 4.90 -21.29
C TRP A 176 25.64 5.74 -22.53
N ALA A 177 25.40 5.11 -23.69
CA ALA A 177 24.94 5.78 -24.90
C ALA A 177 23.40 5.79 -25.02
N GLN A 178 22.70 5.04 -24.15
CA GLN A 178 21.25 4.94 -24.18
C GLN A 178 20.61 6.06 -23.34
N PRO A 179 19.33 6.43 -23.61
CA PRO A 179 18.63 7.46 -22.85
C PRO A 179 18.68 7.24 -21.33
N LEU A 180 18.52 5.99 -20.87
CA LEU A 180 18.57 5.66 -19.46
C LEU A 180 19.94 5.95 -18.82
N GLY A 181 21.04 5.64 -19.51
CA GLY A 181 22.38 5.94 -19.01
C GLY A 181 22.65 7.44 -18.91
N LEU A 182 22.12 8.22 -19.86
CA LEU A 182 22.18 9.68 -19.83
C LEU A 182 21.36 10.27 -18.67
N ASP A 183 20.12 9.82 -18.50
CA ASP A 183 19.23 10.26 -17.41
C ASP A 183 19.83 9.88 -16.04
N TYR A 184 20.42 8.69 -15.94
CA TYR A 184 21.08 8.25 -14.72
C TYR A 184 22.30 9.12 -14.40
N LEU A 185 23.17 9.40 -15.38
CA LEU A 185 24.32 10.29 -15.17
C LEU A 185 23.88 11.70 -14.72
N ALA A 186 22.81 12.23 -15.33
CA ALA A 186 22.24 13.51 -14.92
C ALA A 186 21.72 13.46 -13.47
N ALA A 187 20.99 12.41 -13.09
CA ALA A 187 20.51 12.23 -11.72
C ALA A 187 21.68 12.11 -10.72
N GLN A 188 22.76 11.41 -11.08
CA GLN A 188 23.98 11.31 -10.28
C GLN A 188 24.67 12.67 -10.10
N GLN A 189 24.73 13.49 -11.15
CA GLN A 189 25.26 14.85 -11.06
C GLN A 189 24.46 15.71 -10.06
N VAL A 190 23.12 15.64 -10.09
CA VAL A 190 22.27 16.35 -9.12
C VAL A 190 22.50 15.78 -7.71
N ALA A 191 22.67 14.47 -7.55
CA ALA A 191 22.98 13.86 -6.25
C ALA A 191 24.31 14.36 -5.66
N ILE A 192 25.35 14.47 -6.49
CA ILE A 192 26.64 15.04 -6.09
C ILE A 192 26.49 16.49 -5.63
N GLN A 193 25.67 17.29 -6.32
CA GLN A 193 25.37 18.67 -5.90
C GLN A 193 24.68 18.73 -4.53
N ARG A 194 23.91 17.69 -4.15
CA ARG A 194 23.32 17.54 -2.80
C ARG A 194 24.33 17.06 -1.75
N GLY A 195 25.57 16.72 -2.14
CA GLY A 195 26.62 16.22 -1.26
C GLY A 195 26.72 14.70 -1.19
N VAL A 196 26.00 13.96 -2.05
CA VAL A 196 26.09 12.50 -2.10
C VAL A 196 27.43 12.08 -2.69
N ARG A 197 28.15 11.19 -2.01
CA ARG A 197 29.42 10.64 -2.51
C ARG A 197 29.16 9.50 -3.49
N ILE A 198 29.61 9.64 -4.73
CA ILE A 198 29.44 8.60 -5.75
C ILE A 198 30.79 8.00 -6.16
N ARG A 199 30.90 6.68 -6.06
CA ARG A 199 32.06 5.89 -6.49
C ARG A 199 31.61 4.85 -7.50
N ARG A 200 32.25 4.82 -8.68
CA ARG A 200 31.99 3.80 -9.70
C ARG A 200 33.26 3.03 -10.03
N LEU A 201 33.14 1.71 -9.96
CA LEU A 201 34.15 0.77 -10.40
C LEU A 201 33.74 0.20 -11.75
N PHE A 202 34.56 0.41 -12.77
CA PHE A 202 34.43 -0.28 -14.04
C PHE A 202 35.26 -1.55 -14.04
N VAL A 203 34.65 -2.66 -14.44
CA VAL A 203 35.37 -3.91 -14.59
C VAL A 203 35.46 -4.27 -16.06
N VAL A 204 36.71 -4.42 -16.52
CA VAL A 204 37.07 -4.82 -17.88
C VAL A 204 37.68 -6.21 -17.87
N HIS A 205 37.37 -6.99 -18.91
CA HIS A 205 37.98 -8.28 -19.15
C HIS A 205 39.09 -8.13 -20.18
N GLY A 206 40.33 -8.43 -19.77
CA GLY A 206 41.50 -8.38 -20.65
C GLY A 206 42.18 -6.99 -20.67
N PRO A 207 43.52 -6.94 -20.63
CA PRO A 207 44.27 -5.68 -20.58
C PRO A 207 44.06 -4.79 -21.81
N GLU A 208 43.75 -5.37 -22.96
CA GLU A 208 43.48 -4.67 -24.21
C GLU A 208 42.22 -3.79 -24.17
N HIS A 209 41.26 -4.09 -23.29
CA HIS A 209 40.02 -3.31 -23.15
C HIS A 209 40.15 -2.14 -22.17
N VAL A 210 41.17 -2.11 -21.29
CA VAL A 210 41.38 -1.00 -20.34
C VAL A 210 41.56 0.34 -21.08
N ASP A 211 42.17 0.29 -22.27
CA ASP A 211 42.54 1.45 -23.07
C ASP A 211 41.66 1.68 -24.29
N ASP A 212 40.51 0.98 -24.39
CA ASP A 212 39.54 1.23 -25.45
C ASP A 212 39.06 2.69 -25.40
N ARG A 213 39.15 3.36 -26.56
CA ARG A 213 38.74 4.76 -26.72
C ARG A 213 37.29 5.00 -26.31
N SER A 214 36.39 4.05 -26.58
CA SER A 214 34.98 4.15 -26.22
C SER A 214 34.78 4.11 -24.71
N LEU A 215 35.49 3.21 -24.03
CA LEU A 215 35.47 3.10 -22.56
C LEU A 215 36.08 4.31 -21.88
N ARG A 216 37.18 4.83 -22.41
CA ARG A 216 37.80 6.07 -21.91
C ARG A 216 36.83 7.25 -21.95
N MET A 217 36.06 7.42 -23.03
CA MET A 217 35.06 8.49 -23.10
C MET A 217 33.98 8.35 -22.01
N VAL A 218 33.56 7.13 -21.69
CA VAL A 218 32.61 6.87 -20.59
C VAL A 218 33.24 7.26 -19.25
N TYR A 219 34.49 6.85 -18.99
CA TYR A 219 35.20 7.17 -17.76
C TYR A 219 35.37 8.69 -17.58
N GLU A 220 35.75 9.38 -18.65
CA GLU A 220 35.89 10.85 -18.69
C GLU A 220 34.56 11.53 -18.39
N SER A 221 33.49 11.10 -19.07
CA SER A 221 32.15 11.64 -18.86
C SER A 221 31.73 11.52 -17.39
N GLN A 222 31.98 10.38 -16.74
CA GLN A 222 31.63 10.21 -15.34
C GLN A 222 32.53 11.00 -14.38
N ALA A 223 33.84 10.98 -14.61
CA ALA A 223 34.77 11.74 -13.78
C ALA A 223 34.51 13.26 -13.85
N SER A 224 34.13 13.77 -15.03
CA SER A 224 33.85 15.19 -15.25
C SER A 224 32.64 15.72 -14.47
N VAL A 225 31.69 14.85 -14.09
CA VAL A 225 30.54 15.24 -13.25
C VAL A 225 30.80 15.04 -11.75
N GLY A 226 32.03 14.63 -11.37
CA GLY A 226 32.46 14.48 -9.98
C GLY A 226 32.36 13.06 -9.41
N ILE A 227 32.12 12.05 -10.25
CA ILE A 227 32.12 10.64 -9.80
C ILE A 227 33.57 10.20 -9.59
N GLU A 228 33.86 9.55 -8.47
CA GLU A 228 35.14 8.87 -8.27
C GLU A 228 35.15 7.60 -9.14
N VAL A 229 36.00 7.58 -10.17
CA VAL A 229 36.08 6.46 -11.12
C VAL A 229 37.35 5.64 -10.88
N ARG A 230 37.18 4.31 -10.78
CA ARG A 230 38.29 3.35 -10.81
C ARG A 230 38.04 2.27 -11.85
N VAL A 231 39.13 1.69 -12.36
CA VAL A 231 39.10 0.59 -13.32
C VAL A 231 39.81 -0.62 -12.75
N LEU A 232 39.15 -1.77 -12.78
CA LEU A 232 39.68 -3.07 -12.42
C LEU A 232 39.74 -3.95 -13.67
N ASN A 233 40.92 -4.50 -13.94
CA ASN A 233 41.04 -5.61 -14.89
C ASN A 233 40.83 -6.91 -14.09
N ALA A 234 39.69 -7.57 -14.31
CA ALA A 234 39.36 -8.82 -13.66
C ALA A 234 39.26 -9.92 -14.72
N THR A 235 40.33 -10.70 -14.83
CA THR A 235 40.30 -12.00 -15.50
C THR A 235 39.83 -13.00 -14.44
N ASP A 236 38.76 -13.77 -14.72
CA ASP A 236 38.31 -14.93 -13.93
C ASP A 236 37.37 -14.72 -12.72
N MET A 237 36.56 -13.66 -12.66
CA MET A 237 35.56 -13.54 -11.58
C MET A 237 34.12 -13.40 -12.11
N PRO A 238 33.15 -14.20 -11.60
CA PRO A 238 31.74 -14.00 -11.90
C PRO A 238 31.29 -12.70 -11.25
N LEU A 239 31.32 -11.63 -12.01
CA LEU A 239 30.90 -10.31 -11.57
C LEU A 239 29.43 -10.11 -11.90
N ALA A 240 28.75 -9.44 -10.99
CA ALA A 240 27.38 -8.97 -11.21
C ALA A 240 27.42 -7.45 -11.19
N ASP A 241 26.60 -6.84 -12.03
CA ASP A 241 26.38 -5.39 -12.01
C ASP A 241 25.49 -5.06 -10.83
N PHE A 242 25.96 -4.15 -9.99
CA PHE A 242 25.17 -3.68 -8.87
C PHE A 242 25.54 -2.26 -8.44
N ALA A 243 24.60 -1.60 -7.79
CA ALA A 243 24.80 -0.33 -7.12
C ALA A 243 24.19 -0.39 -5.71
N VAL A 244 25.00 -0.05 -4.71
CA VAL A 244 24.53 0.10 -3.33
C VAL A 244 24.29 1.58 -3.03
N PHE A 245 23.10 1.88 -2.52
CA PHE A 245 22.64 3.20 -2.13
C PHE A 245 22.59 3.31 -0.62
N ASP A 246 23.26 4.32 -0.07
CA ASP A 246 23.29 4.66 1.36
C ASP A 246 23.62 3.48 2.30
N ASP A 247 24.35 2.48 1.79
CA ASP A 247 24.65 1.22 2.48
C ASP A 247 23.41 0.45 2.98
N VAL A 248 22.22 0.73 2.42
CA VAL A 248 20.93 0.16 2.86
C VAL A 248 20.16 -0.59 1.77
N VAL A 249 20.39 -0.26 0.49
CA VAL A 249 19.72 -0.92 -0.64
C VAL A 249 20.74 -1.29 -1.71
N SER A 250 20.71 -2.54 -2.17
CA SER A 250 21.48 -3.00 -3.33
C SER A 250 20.53 -3.16 -4.53
N TYR A 251 20.80 -2.44 -5.61
CA TYR A 251 20.21 -2.63 -6.93
C TYR A 251 21.13 -3.57 -7.71
N GLU A 252 20.64 -4.73 -8.14
CA GLU A 252 21.43 -5.76 -8.81
C GLU A 252 20.83 -6.10 -10.16
N VAL A 253 21.68 -6.17 -11.20
CA VAL A 253 21.28 -6.57 -12.54
C VAL A 253 21.81 -7.98 -12.79
N VAL A 254 20.89 -8.89 -13.13
CA VAL A 254 21.21 -10.27 -13.50
C VAL A 254 21.15 -10.38 -15.01
N SER A 255 22.31 -10.51 -15.66
CA SER A 255 22.41 -10.72 -17.09
C SER A 255 22.41 -12.22 -17.44
N GLY A 256 21.83 -12.55 -18.59
CA GLY A 256 21.85 -13.90 -19.14
C GLY A 256 23.20 -14.27 -19.76
N PRO A 257 23.44 -15.57 -19.99
CA PRO A 257 24.66 -16.03 -20.64
C PRO A 257 24.80 -15.41 -22.04
N ARG A 258 25.95 -14.78 -22.31
CA ARG A 258 26.30 -14.30 -23.66
C ARG A 258 26.52 -15.51 -24.58
N PHE A 259 25.69 -15.63 -25.60
CA PHE A 259 25.99 -16.48 -26.75
C PHE A 259 26.82 -15.68 -27.76
N ALA A 260 27.80 -16.30 -28.41
CA ALA A 260 28.75 -15.63 -29.30
C ALA A 260 28.01 -14.79 -30.37
N GLY A 261 28.17 -13.46 -30.29
CA GLY A 261 27.59 -12.50 -31.24
C GLY A 261 26.22 -11.92 -30.87
N ALA A 262 25.66 -12.25 -29.69
CA ALA A 262 24.42 -11.66 -29.19
C ALA A 262 24.68 -10.64 -28.07
N ASP A 263 23.90 -9.55 -28.07
CA ASP A 263 23.90 -8.56 -27.00
C ASP A 263 23.50 -9.23 -25.66
N PRO A 264 24.12 -8.83 -24.53
CA PRO A 264 23.74 -9.35 -23.22
C PRO A 264 22.29 -8.98 -22.92
N VAL A 265 21.46 -9.99 -22.62
CA VAL A 265 20.06 -9.79 -22.23
C VAL A 265 20.00 -9.66 -20.71
N ILE A 266 19.43 -8.57 -20.21
CA ILE A 266 19.09 -8.43 -18.80
C ILE A 266 17.90 -9.38 -18.53
N LEU A 267 18.11 -10.38 -17.67
CA LEU A 267 17.07 -11.33 -17.29
C LEU A 267 16.16 -10.72 -16.24
N CYS A 268 16.74 -10.17 -15.18
CA CYS A 268 15.99 -9.50 -14.13
C CYS A 268 16.84 -8.48 -13.38
N THR A 269 16.13 -7.56 -12.72
CA THR A 269 16.66 -6.58 -11.78
C THR A 269 16.16 -6.93 -10.38
N ARG A 270 17.04 -6.87 -9.38
CA ARG A 270 16.69 -7.14 -7.99
C ARG A 270 16.96 -5.92 -7.12
N LEU A 271 16.06 -5.64 -6.19
CA LEU A 271 16.32 -4.76 -5.05
C LEU A 271 16.46 -5.61 -3.80
N VAL A 272 17.62 -5.52 -3.16
CA VAL A 272 17.90 -6.25 -1.93
C VAL A 272 18.02 -5.25 -0.79
N PHE A 273 17.23 -5.48 0.25
CA PHE A 273 17.15 -4.63 1.45
C PHE A 273 17.68 -5.33 2.70
N ARG A 274 17.92 -6.65 2.63
CA ARG A 274 18.40 -7.43 3.78
C ARG A 274 19.79 -6.90 4.20
N PRO A 275 19.98 -6.45 5.46
CA PRO A 275 21.23 -5.82 5.88
C PRO A 275 22.48 -6.69 5.66
N ASP A 276 22.36 -8.00 5.90
CA ASP A 276 23.46 -8.95 5.70
C ASP A 276 23.85 -9.05 4.23
N ASP A 277 22.87 -9.00 3.32
CA ASP A 277 23.09 -9.14 1.89
C ASP A 277 23.72 -7.86 1.32
N VAL A 278 23.20 -6.70 1.73
CA VAL A 278 23.77 -5.38 1.38
C VAL A 278 25.20 -5.22 1.92
N SER A 279 25.45 -5.65 3.16
CA SER A 279 26.78 -5.61 3.77
C SER A 279 27.78 -6.46 2.99
N ARG A 280 27.39 -7.66 2.55
CA ARG A 280 28.24 -8.51 1.69
C ARG A 280 28.57 -7.83 0.36
N GLN A 281 27.60 -7.16 -0.27
CA GLN A 281 27.87 -6.42 -1.50
C GLN A 281 28.81 -5.24 -1.27
N MET A 282 28.68 -4.53 -0.15
CA MET A 282 29.62 -3.46 0.19
C MET A 282 31.01 -3.94 0.57
N GLU A 283 31.15 -5.10 1.21
CA GLU A 283 32.45 -5.74 1.42
C GLU A 283 33.11 -6.08 0.07
N ARG A 284 32.34 -6.69 -0.84
CA ARG A 284 32.80 -7.02 -2.19
C ARG A 284 33.23 -5.76 -2.96
N PHE A 285 32.42 -4.71 -2.93
CA PHE A 285 32.77 -3.42 -3.54
C PHE A 285 34.09 -2.88 -2.97
N ARG A 286 34.25 -2.89 -1.64
CA ARG A 286 35.46 -2.38 -0.97
C ARG A 286 36.71 -3.14 -1.37
N ASP A 287 36.65 -4.49 -1.44
CA ASP A 287 37.79 -5.31 -1.90
C ASP A 287 38.22 -4.90 -3.30
N PHE A 288 37.28 -4.85 -4.24
CA PHE A 288 37.59 -4.51 -5.63
C PHE A 288 38.04 -3.07 -5.78
N TRP A 289 37.43 -2.14 -5.04
CA TRP A 289 37.81 -0.73 -5.05
C TRP A 289 39.28 -0.53 -4.64
N GLN A 290 39.76 -1.28 -3.64
CA GLN A 290 41.16 -1.20 -3.18
C GLN A 290 42.15 -1.73 -4.23
N ARG A 291 41.76 -2.76 -4.98
CA ARG A 291 42.58 -3.39 -6.03
C ARG A 291 42.55 -2.61 -7.35
N ALA A 292 41.53 -1.79 -7.55
CA ALA A 292 41.31 -1.03 -8.76
C ALA A 292 42.20 0.23 -8.85
N ARG A 293 42.55 0.62 -10.07
CA ARG A 293 43.37 1.80 -10.34
C ARG A 293 42.49 3.04 -10.52
N PRO A 294 42.84 4.20 -9.92
CA PRO A 294 42.18 5.46 -10.21
C PRO A 294 42.25 5.83 -11.69
N TYR A 295 41.11 6.23 -12.25
CA TYR A 295 41.07 6.81 -13.58
C TYR A 295 41.90 8.12 -13.61
N GLY A 296 42.80 8.26 -14.58
CA GLY A 296 43.68 9.43 -14.74
C GLY A 296 45.14 9.29 -14.25
N GLN A 297 45.49 8.27 -13.45
CA GLN A 297 46.89 8.04 -13.03
C GLN A 297 47.80 7.47 -14.13
N SER A 298 47.26 7.07 -15.30
CA SER A 298 48.07 6.65 -16.46
C SER A 298 48.78 7.81 -17.18
N ARG A 299 48.40 9.07 -16.89
CA ARG A 299 48.96 10.26 -17.55
C ARG A 299 50.36 10.64 -17.03
N ALA A 300 50.75 10.13 -15.86
CA ALA A 300 52.01 10.53 -15.20
C ALA A 300 53.20 9.60 -15.46
N LEU A 301 53.01 8.46 -16.13
CA LEU A 301 54.08 7.46 -16.38
C LEU A 301 54.50 7.35 -17.85
N ASN A 302 53.74 7.94 -18.78
CA ASN A 302 54.07 7.94 -20.21
C ASN A 302 54.59 9.29 -20.72
N ASP A 303 54.61 10.32 -19.88
CA ASP A 303 55.21 11.65 -20.16
C ASP A 303 56.53 11.85 -19.36
N SER A 304 57.24 10.76 -19.03
CA SER A 304 58.56 10.77 -18.36
C SER A 304 59.60 9.99 -19.15
#